data_AF-A0A368H8I6-F1
#
_entry.id   AF-A0A368H8I6-F1
#
_cell.length_a   1.000
_cell.length_b   1.000
_cell.length_c   1.000
_cell.angle_alpha   90.00
_cell.angle_beta   90.00
_cell.angle_gamma   90.00
#
_symmetry.space_group_name_H-M   'P 1'
#
loop_
_entity.id
_entity.type
_entity.pdbx_description
1 polymer ?
#
loop_
_entity_poly.entity_id
_entity_poly.type
_entity_poly.pdbx_seq_one_letter_code
_entity_poly.pdbx_strand_id
1 'polypeptide(L)'
;MRSASSNDLGSPPEQTEEQATMWTSERFLELRREFLADRTEFKALEILKRMVAIDVNQVDENAWLECKDLISMLLNAIPVATLLETQQIMLLTALETCPPHVVTALAAHLTTHQQVVTPLLNGVAQAVSVAFARRINDPDTYEQVCRFISLGTVSFYWQSYWHQSQVTHNFYKNWNISCQQQKVPSTGSEFIRSTRNSFIVLLIAIQRNLYTPALAPLLKMLVDELSSDDVLVRLAAMDALSDAAIASPDSAAVVNQSGAPQKVRITI
;
A
#
# COMPACT_ATOMS: atom_id res chain seq x y z
N MET A 1 13.24 56.65 47.10
CA MET A 1 11.97 56.05 46.65
C MET A 1 12.06 55.88 45.13
N ARG A 2 11.71 54.70 44.63
CA ARG A 2 11.76 54.29 43.23
C ARG A 2 10.72 55.06 42.40
N SER A 3 11.08 55.45 41.18
CA SER A 3 10.17 55.52 40.03
C SER A 3 10.97 55.33 38.74
N ALA A 4 10.57 54.35 37.95
CA ALA A 4 11.15 53.92 36.69
C ALA A 4 10.29 54.43 35.51
N SER A 5 10.92 54.83 34.40
CA SER A 5 10.40 54.94 33.02
C SER A 5 11.52 55.60 32.21
N SER A 6 11.97 55.23 31.01
CA SER A 6 11.57 54.25 29.99
C SER A 6 12.85 53.95 29.22
N ASN A 7 13.31 52.70 29.17
CA ASN A 7 14.40 52.33 28.27
C ASN A 7 13.79 52.01 26.91
N ASP A 8 13.99 52.95 25.99
CA ASP A 8 13.85 52.80 24.56
C ASP A 8 15.05 51.99 24.05
N LEU A 9 14.86 50.68 23.87
CA LEU A 9 15.78 49.81 23.16
C LEU A 9 14.91 48.87 22.33
N GLY A 10 14.87 49.14 21.03
CA GLY A 10 14.21 48.32 20.03
C GLY A 10 14.53 46.85 20.22
N SER A 11 13.48 46.06 20.37
CA SER A 11 13.58 44.60 20.25
C SER A 11 13.93 44.25 18.81
N PRO A 12 14.82 43.27 18.57
CA PRO A 12 15.11 42.82 17.21
C PRO A 12 13.84 42.19 16.61
N PRO A 13 13.70 42.13 15.27
CA PRO A 13 12.64 41.34 14.67
C PRO A 13 12.94 39.85 14.93
N GLU A 14 12.34 39.31 15.98
CA GLU A 14 11.97 37.90 16.00
C GLU A 14 10.84 37.73 15.00
N GLN A 15 11.16 37.13 13.85
CA GLN A 15 10.31 36.23 13.06
C GLN A 15 11.00 35.96 11.71
N THR A 16 12.11 35.21 11.77
CA THR A 16 12.41 34.29 10.66
C THR A 16 11.65 33.02 11.01
N GLU A 17 10.34 33.03 10.78
CA GLU A 17 9.64 31.77 10.54
C GLU A 17 10.40 31.11 9.39
N GLU A 18 11.00 29.95 9.65
CA GLU A 18 11.43 29.04 8.60
C GLU A 18 10.21 28.81 7.72
N GLN A 19 10.09 29.58 6.63
CA GLN A 19 9.17 29.26 5.55
C GLN A 19 9.56 27.86 5.12
N ALA A 20 8.81 26.86 5.60
CA ALA A 20 8.94 25.49 5.16
C ALA A 20 8.88 25.55 3.63
N THR A 21 10.03 25.35 3.01
CA THR A 21 10.22 25.63 1.58
C THR A 21 9.32 24.73 0.76
N MET A 22 8.16 25.23 0.38
CA MET A 22 7.13 24.50 -0.35
C MET A 22 7.68 24.00 -1.69
N TRP A 23 7.36 22.77 -2.04
CA TRP A 23 7.69 22.12 -3.30
C TRP A 23 6.63 22.44 -4.35
N THR A 24 6.95 23.40 -5.21
CA THR A 24 6.12 23.86 -6.32
C THR A 24 6.42 23.10 -7.62
N SER A 25 5.55 23.23 -8.63
CA SER A 25 5.76 22.64 -9.96
C SER A 25 7.10 23.07 -10.58
N GLU A 26 7.52 24.33 -10.38
CA GLU A 26 8.79 24.86 -10.89
C GLU A 26 10.00 24.09 -10.37
N ARG A 27 10.00 23.71 -9.08
CA ARG A 27 11.09 22.92 -8.47
C ARG A 27 11.17 21.51 -9.06
N PHE A 28 10.04 20.87 -9.31
CA PHE A 28 10.05 19.57 -9.99
C PHE A 28 10.50 19.69 -11.46
N LEU A 29 10.14 20.79 -12.14
CA LEU A 29 10.63 21.08 -13.49
C LEU A 29 12.13 21.39 -13.53
N GLU A 30 12.69 21.98 -12.47
CA GLU A 30 14.14 22.14 -12.29
C GLU A 30 14.84 20.79 -12.17
N LEU A 31 14.36 19.91 -11.29
CA LEU A 31 14.89 18.55 -11.17
C LEU A 31 14.78 17.77 -12.49
N ARG A 32 13.67 17.95 -13.22
CA ARG A 32 13.50 17.38 -14.57
C ARG A 32 14.55 17.91 -15.53
N ARG A 33 14.83 19.21 -15.55
CA ARG A 33 15.88 19.81 -16.40
C ARG A 33 17.27 19.30 -16.01
N GLU A 34 17.52 19.17 -14.71
CA GLU A 34 18.75 18.63 -14.15
C GLU A 34 19.00 17.19 -14.64
N PHE A 35 17.98 16.33 -14.57
CA PHE A 35 18.06 14.97 -15.12
C PHE A 35 18.20 14.96 -16.65
N LEU A 36 17.47 15.82 -17.36
CA LEU A 36 17.53 15.85 -18.83
C LEU A 36 18.89 16.32 -19.36
N ALA A 37 19.64 17.10 -18.57
CA ALA A 37 21.01 17.51 -18.87
C ALA A 37 22.03 16.37 -18.70
N ASP A 38 21.80 15.46 -17.75
CA ASP A 38 22.64 14.30 -17.47
C ASP A 38 21.78 13.04 -17.26
N ARG A 39 21.47 12.36 -18.36
CA ARG A 39 20.51 11.24 -18.44
C ARG A 39 21.13 9.90 -18.02
N THR A 40 21.83 9.89 -16.89
CA THR A 40 22.48 8.70 -16.36
C THR A 40 21.67 8.07 -15.23
N GLU A 41 21.84 6.76 -15.04
CA GLU A 41 21.27 6.04 -13.89
C GLU A 41 21.70 6.68 -12.56
N PHE A 42 22.98 7.07 -12.45
CA PHE A 42 23.51 7.73 -11.27
C PHE A 42 22.76 9.01 -10.95
N LYS A 43 22.53 9.86 -11.96
CA LYS A 43 21.80 11.11 -11.77
C LYS A 43 20.33 10.87 -11.44
N ALA A 44 19.71 9.88 -12.08
CA ALA A 44 18.34 9.50 -11.77
C ALA A 44 18.18 9.07 -10.30
N LEU A 45 19.13 8.26 -9.80
CA LEU A 45 19.15 7.80 -8.41
C LEU A 45 19.39 8.94 -7.41
N GLU A 46 20.29 9.86 -7.73
CA GLU A 46 20.55 11.04 -6.91
C GLU A 46 19.28 11.87 -6.72
N ILE A 47 18.58 12.18 -7.82
CA ILE A 47 17.34 12.96 -7.79
C ILE A 47 16.23 12.19 -7.08
N LEU A 48 16.08 10.89 -7.34
CA LEU A 48 15.07 10.06 -6.69
C LEU A 48 15.26 10.03 -5.16
N LYS A 49 16.50 9.94 -4.68
CA LYS A 49 16.80 10.01 -3.23
C LYS A 49 16.42 11.35 -2.62
N ARG A 50 16.69 12.45 -3.33
CA ARG A 50 16.26 13.80 -2.91
C ARG A 50 14.74 13.87 -2.82
N MET A 51 14.02 13.26 -3.76
CA MET A 51 12.56 13.24 -3.76
C MET A 51 11.96 12.42 -2.61
N VAL A 52 12.55 11.27 -2.26
CA VAL A 52 12.07 10.44 -1.13
C VAL A 52 12.22 11.16 0.22
N ALA A 53 13.16 12.09 0.34
CA ALA A 53 13.36 12.90 1.54
C ALA A 53 12.39 14.09 1.66
N ILE A 54 11.54 14.34 0.67
CA ILE A 54 10.56 15.44 0.70
C ILE A 54 9.43 15.09 1.67
N ASP A 55 9.13 16.02 2.58
CA ASP A 55 7.90 15.94 3.37
C ASP A 55 6.69 16.19 2.45
N VAL A 56 5.78 15.23 2.40
CA VAL A 56 4.56 15.25 1.58
C VAL A 56 3.70 16.48 1.89
N ASN A 57 3.70 16.94 3.15
CA ASN A 57 2.94 18.12 3.57
C ASN A 57 3.49 19.44 3.00
N GLN A 58 4.69 19.40 2.44
CA GLN A 58 5.33 20.56 1.82
C GLN A 58 5.13 20.57 0.30
N VAL A 59 4.41 19.62 -0.30
CA VAL A 59 4.15 19.57 -1.74
C VAL A 59 2.86 20.31 -2.09
N ASP A 60 2.95 21.26 -3.03
CA ASP A 60 1.77 21.94 -3.57
C ASP A 60 0.85 20.94 -4.29
N GLU A 61 -0.46 21.04 -4.05
CA GLU A 61 -1.46 20.20 -4.71
C GLU A 61 -1.35 20.26 -6.24
N ASN A 62 -1.01 21.43 -6.78
CA ASN A 62 -0.84 21.62 -8.23
C ASN A 62 0.45 21.03 -8.78
N ALA A 63 1.42 20.69 -7.92
CA ALA A 63 2.74 20.18 -8.30
C ALA A 63 2.80 18.66 -8.44
N TRP A 64 1.74 17.95 -8.07
CA TRP A 64 1.70 16.49 -8.11
C TRP A 64 1.80 15.91 -9.52
N LEU A 65 1.31 16.63 -10.53
CA LEU A 65 1.40 16.17 -11.91
C LEU A 65 2.87 16.16 -12.37
N GLU A 66 3.61 17.24 -12.15
CA GLU A 66 5.02 17.34 -12.48
C GLU A 66 5.87 16.36 -11.66
N CYS A 67 5.53 16.17 -10.38
CA CYS A 67 6.16 15.19 -9.51
C CYS A 67 5.99 13.76 -10.08
N LYS A 68 4.77 13.37 -10.44
CA LYS A 68 4.48 12.05 -11.02
C LYS A 68 5.20 11.82 -12.35
N ASP A 69 5.22 12.83 -13.22
CA ASP A 69 5.94 12.78 -14.50
C ASP A 69 7.44 12.59 -14.29
N LEU A 70 8.02 13.33 -13.33
CA LEU A 70 9.42 13.20 -12.96
C LEU A 70 9.72 11.81 -12.39
N ILE A 71 8.92 11.30 -11.45
CA ILE A 71 9.07 9.94 -10.89
C ILE A 71 9.07 8.91 -12.02
N SER A 72 8.10 8.99 -12.94
CA SER A 72 8.00 8.05 -14.06
C SER A 72 9.25 8.09 -14.94
N MET A 73 9.76 9.30 -15.21
CA MET A 73 10.97 9.49 -16.01
C MET A 73 12.22 8.92 -15.33
N LEU A 74 12.40 9.17 -14.03
CA LEU A 74 13.52 8.67 -13.25
C LEU A 74 13.48 7.15 -13.16
N LEU A 75 12.32 6.57 -12.84
CA LEU A 75 12.15 5.11 -12.75
C LEU A 75 12.45 4.41 -14.08
N ASN A 76 12.06 4.99 -15.21
CA ASN A 76 12.37 4.43 -16.54
C ASN A 76 13.87 4.49 -16.88
N ALA A 77 14.65 5.34 -16.21
CA ALA A 77 16.09 5.45 -16.41
C ALA A 77 16.90 4.54 -15.47
N ILE A 78 16.27 3.97 -14.44
CA ILE A 78 16.93 3.13 -13.44
C ILE A 78 16.55 1.67 -13.70
N PRO A 79 17.53 0.76 -13.86
CA PRO A 79 17.23 -0.67 -13.93
C PRO A 79 16.47 -1.14 -12.69
N VAL A 80 15.39 -1.90 -12.90
CA VAL A 80 14.56 -2.41 -11.80
C VAL A 80 15.35 -3.31 -10.84
N ALA A 81 16.36 -4.03 -11.35
CA ALA A 81 17.28 -4.78 -10.51
C ALA A 81 18.05 -3.87 -9.54
N THR A 82 18.55 -2.71 -9.99
CA THR A 82 19.23 -1.74 -9.11
C THR A 82 18.30 -1.28 -7.98
N LEU A 83 17.02 -0.99 -8.29
CA LEU A 83 16.04 -0.57 -7.30
C LEU A 83 15.79 -1.64 -6.23
N LEU A 84 15.62 -2.90 -6.66
CA LEU A 84 15.23 -4.00 -5.78
C LEU A 84 16.39 -4.63 -5.00
N GLU A 85 17.60 -4.63 -5.57
CA GLU A 85 18.79 -5.24 -4.97
C GLU A 85 19.67 -4.24 -4.25
N THR A 86 19.98 -3.10 -4.89
CA THR A 86 20.98 -2.15 -4.38
C THR A 86 20.35 -1.00 -3.61
N GLN A 87 19.21 -0.49 -4.07
CA GLN A 87 18.51 0.64 -3.45
C GLN A 87 17.28 0.21 -2.64
N GLN A 88 17.26 -1.04 -2.19
CA GLN A 88 16.13 -1.62 -1.48
C GLN A 88 15.71 -0.80 -0.26
N ILE A 89 16.67 -0.30 0.53
CA ILE A 89 16.39 0.52 1.72
C ILE A 89 15.64 1.81 1.34
N MET A 90 16.11 2.51 0.29
CA MET A 90 15.44 3.71 -0.21
C MET A 90 14.02 3.41 -0.67
N LEU A 91 13.82 2.29 -1.38
CA LEU A 91 12.49 1.87 -1.83
C LEU A 91 11.57 1.54 -0.64
N LEU A 92 12.07 0.84 0.37
CA LEU A 92 11.31 0.55 1.59
C LEU A 92 10.89 1.82 2.33
N THR A 93 11.82 2.77 2.49
CA THR A 93 11.51 4.08 3.07
C THR A 93 10.44 4.81 2.26
N ALA A 94 10.56 4.83 0.94
CA ALA A 94 9.56 5.44 0.07
C ALA A 94 8.17 4.79 0.24
N LEU A 95 8.09 3.47 0.37
CA LEU A 95 6.80 2.79 0.60
C LEU A 95 6.16 3.12 1.95
N GLU A 96 6.97 3.47 2.94
CA GLU A 96 6.50 3.86 4.27
C GLU A 96 6.05 5.34 4.32
N THR A 97 6.78 6.24 3.67
CA THR A 97 6.59 7.69 3.81
C THR A 97 5.80 8.33 2.66
N CYS A 98 5.81 7.75 1.47
CA CYS A 98 5.17 8.37 0.30
C CYS A 98 3.64 8.22 0.32
N PRO A 99 2.94 9.16 -0.34
CA PRO A 99 1.48 9.13 -0.41
C PRO A 99 0.96 8.01 -1.34
N PRO A 100 -0.35 7.69 -1.24
CA PRO A 100 -0.98 6.56 -1.93
C PRO A 100 -0.70 6.51 -3.44
N HIS A 101 -0.82 7.66 -4.11
CA HIS A 101 -0.66 7.76 -5.56
C HIS A 101 0.79 7.52 -6.03
N VAL A 102 1.80 7.84 -5.21
CA VAL A 102 3.21 7.53 -5.50
C VAL A 102 3.47 6.03 -5.36
N VAL A 103 2.96 5.42 -4.29
CA VAL A 103 3.03 3.95 -4.08
C VAL A 103 2.37 3.21 -5.25
N THR A 104 1.24 3.72 -5.72
CA THR A 104 0.51 3.19 -6.90
C THR A 104 1.35 3.28 -8.17
N ALA A 105 2.04 4.40 -8.40
CA ALA A 105 2.93 4.57 -9.55
C ALA A 105 4.14 3.60 -9.49
N LEU A 106 4.72 3.41 -8.30
CA LEU A 106 5.80 2.43 -8.07
C LEU A 106 5.33 1.00 -8.35
N ALA A 107 4.17 0.60 -7.81
CA ALA A 107 3.59 -0.71 -8.05
C ALA A 107 3.33 -0.96 -9.54
N ALA A 108 2.76 0.04 -10.25
CA ALA A 108 2.51 -0.04 -11.68
C ALA A 108 3.81 -0.19 -12.48
N HIS A 109 4.83 0.62 -12.19
CA HIS A 109 6.12 0.56 -12.87
C HIS A 109 6.84 -0.78 -12.67
N LEU A 110 6.81 -1.34 -11.45
CA LEU A 110 7.42 -2.65 -11.22
C LEU A 110 6.61 -3.77 -11.92
N THR A 111 5.29 -3.64 -11.98
CA THR A 111 4.42 -4.61 -12.66
C THR A 111 4.72 -4.70 -14.16
N THR A 112 5.05 -3.59 -14.82
CA THR A 112 5.44 -3.63 -16.25
C THR A 112 6.75 -4.40 -16.50
N HIS A 113 7.55 -4.62 -15.48
CA HIS A 113 8.84 -5.32 -15.54
C HIS A 113 8.80 -6.71 -14.88
N GLN A 114 7.63 -7.36 -14.88
CA GLN A 114 7.38 -8.64 -14.18
C GLN A 114 8.44 -9.73 -14.39
N GLN A 115 9.05 -9.82 -15.58
CA GLN A 115 10.04 -10.86 -15.91
C GLN A 115 11.31 -10.76 -15.04
N VAL A 116 11.72 -9.54 -14.69
CA VAL A 116 12.89 -9.28 -13.83
C VAL A 116 12.46 -9.23 -12.37
N VAL A 117 11.31 -8.63 -12.08
CA VAL A 117 10.82 -8.42 -10.72
C VAL A 117 10.48 -9.74 -10.02
N THR A 118 9.78 -10.64 -10.70
CA THR A 118 9.29 -11.91 -10.11
C THR A 118 10.39 -12.73 -9.42
N PRO A 119 11.52 -13.08 -10.09
CA PRO A 119 12.59 -13.83 -9.45
C PRO A 119 13.25 -13.05 -8.29
N LEU A 120 13.37 -11.73 -8.40
CA LEU A 120 13.95 -10.89 -7.35
C LEU A 120 13.08 -10.84 -6.11
N LEU A 121 11.76 -10.66 -6.27
CA LEU A 121 10.80 -10.70 -5.18
C LEU A 121 10.80 -12.06 -4.48
N ASN A 122 11.06 -13.14 -5.21
CA ASN A 122 11.15 -14.50 -4.64
C ASN A 122 12.49 -14.78 -3.94
N GLY A 123 13.52 -14.00 -4.25
CA GLY A 123 14.89 -14.16 -3.74
C GLY A 123 15.28 -13.07 -2.76
N VAL A 124 15.94 -12.01 -3.25
CA VAL A 124 16.61 -10.99 -2.43
C VAL A 124 15.72 -9.80 -2.05
N ALA A 125 14.59 -9.60 -2.75
CA ALA A 125 13.70 -8.44 -2.62
C ALA A 125 12.40 -8.73 -1.84
N GLN A 126 12.42 -9.75 -0.99
CA GLN A 126 11.28 -10.20 -0.18
C GLN A 126 10.65 -9.09 0.67
N ALA A 127 11.47 -8.25 1.29
CA ALA A 127 11.01 -7.16 2.15
C ALA A 127 10.16 -6.14 1.39
N VAL A 128 10.44 -5.91 0.10
CA VAL A 128 9.69 -4.98 -0.75
C VAL A 128 8.25 -5.47 -0.94
N SER A 129 8.07 -6.77 -1.21
CA SER A 129 6.73 -7.39 -1.29
C SER A 129 5.93 -7.19 0.01
N VAL A 130 6.57 -7.35 1.17
CA VAL A 130 5.93 -7.16 2.48
C VAL A 130 5.56 -5.69 2.71
N ALA A 131 6.43 -4.76 2.34
CA ALA A 131 6.15 -3.33 2.44
C ALA A 131 4.96 -2.90 1.57
N PHE A 132 4.87 -3.40 0.33
CA PHE A 132 3.70 -3.21 -0.51
C PHE A 132 2.44 -3.84 0.12
N ALA A 133 2.53 -5.04 0.68
CA ALA A 133 1.38 -5.70 1.31
C ALA A 133 0.79 -4.86 2.46
N ARG A 134 1.64 -4.18 3.24
CA ARG A 134 1.18 -3.26 4.30
C ARG A 134 0.36 -2.08 3.77
N ARG A 135 0.53 -1.69 2.51
CA ARG A 135 -0.22 -0.60 1.86
C ARG A 135 -1.57 -1.03 1.27
N ILE A 136 -1.93 -2.33 1.27
CA ILE A 136 -3.21 -2.84 0.73
C ILE A 136 -4.44 -2.21 1.40
N ASN A 137 -4.33 -1.77 2.66
CA ASN A 137 -5.44 -1.17 3.40
C ASN A 137 -5.81 0.23 2.89
N ASP A 138 -4.99 0.80 2.02
CA ASP A 138 -5.20 2.11 1.43
C ASP A 138 -6.14 2.02 0.21
N PRO A 139 -7.33 2.65 0.27
CA PRO A 139 -8.36 2.54 -0.76
C PRO A 139 -7.94 3.02 -2.15
N ASP A 140 -6.94 3.90 -2.22
CA ASP A 140 -6.52 4.50 -3.47
C ASP A 140 -5.39 3.69 -4.14
N THR A 141 -4.78 2.74 -3.40
CA THR A 141 -3.63 1.95 -3.90
C THR A 141 -3.90 0.46 -4.04
N TYR A 142 -4.93 -0.06 -3.35
CA TYR A 142 -5.10 -1.49 -3.16
C TYR A 142 -5.06 -2.27 -4.48
N GLU A 143 -5.70 -1.81 -5.56
CA GLU A 143 -5.76 -2.58 -6.81
C GLU A 143 -4.37 -2.80 -7.43
N GLN A 144 -3.57 -1.74 -7.58
CA GLN A 144 -2.24 -1.84 -8.18
C GLN A 144 -1.26 -2.57 -7.28
N VAL A 145 -1.38 -2.38 -5.97
CA VAL A 145 -0.60 -3.11 -4.97
C VAL A 145 -0.92 -4.62 -5.01
N CYS A 146 -2.20 -4.99 -5.10
CA CYS A 146 -2.62 -6.38 -5.23
C CYS A 146 -2.09 -7.02 -6.52
N ARG A 147 -2.18 -6.29 -7.65
CA ARG A 147 -1.61 -6.74 -8.93
C ARG A 147 -0.12 -6.97 -8.83
N PHE A 148 0.62 -6.07 -8.19
CA PHE A 148 2.06 -6.21 -7.99
C PHE A 148 2.42 -7.41 -7.11
N ILE A 149 1.77 -7.57 -5.95
CA ILE A 149 2.07 -8.68 -5.02
C ILE A 149 1.72 -10.03 -5.64
N SER A 150 0.74 -10.09 -6.55
CA SER A 150 0.41 -11.33 -7.27
C SER A 150 1.53 -11.87 -8.16
N LEU A 151 2.57 -11.06 -8.45
CA LEU A 151 3.73 -11.48 -9.24
C LEU A 151 4.71 -12.37 -8.47
N GLY A 152 4.79 -12.24 -7.13
CA GLY A 152 5.67 -13.05 -6.30
C GLY A 152 5.06 -14.42 -5.93
N THR A 153 5.89 -15.44 -5.66
CA THR A 153 5.43 -16.71 -5.09
C THR A 153 4.86 -16.46 -3.71
N VAL A 154 3.54 -16.54 -3.66
CA VAL A 154 2.58 -16.31 -2.59
C VAL A 154 2.83 -17.15 -1.30
N SER A 155 3.89 -17.95 -1.21
CA SER A 155 4.03 -18.93 -0.13
C SER A 155 4.57 -18.40 1.19
N PHE A 156 5.54 -17.48 1.19
CA PHE A 156 6.20 -17.04 2.43
C PHE A 156 5.70 -15.67 2.89
N TYR A 157 5.45 -14.75 1.95
CA TYR A 157 5.04 -13.36 2.20
C TYR A 157 3.70 -13.23 2.91
N TRP A 158 2.79 -14.15 2.60
CA TRP A 158 1.47 -14.14 3.17
C TRP A 158 1.49 -14.60 4.61
N GLN A 159 2.32 -15.56 5.03
CA GLN A 159 2.41 -15.95 6.45
C GLN A 159 2.84 -14.78 7.35
N SER A 160 3.75 -13.91 6.89
CA SER A 160 4.18 -12.74 7.66
C SER A 160 3.14 -11.61 7.66
N TYR A 161 2.52 -11.28 6.51
CA TYR A 161 1.38 -10.36 6.48
C TYR A 161 0.20 -10.90 7.28
N TRP A 162 0.00 -12.22 7.31
CA TRP A 162 -1.00 -12.93 8.09
C TRP A 162 -0.73 -12.85 9.58
N HIS A 163 0.51 -13.03 10.03
CA HIS A 163 0.83 -12.82 11.44
C HIS A 163 0.54 -11.38 11.86
N GLN A 164 0.86 -10.40 11.01
CA GLN A 164 0.60 -8.99 11.31
C GLN A 164 -0.89 -8.63 11.20
N SER A 165 -1.61 -9.24 10.24
CA SER A 165 -3.05 -9.06 10.04
C SER A 165 -3.90 -9.82 11.06
N GLN A 166 -3.42 -10.94 11.60
CA GLN A 166 -4.01 -11.57 12.78
C GLN A 166 -3.73 -10.77 14.04
N VAL A 167 -2.57 -10.10 14.15
CA VAL A 167 -2.34 -9.14 15.22
C VAL A 167 -3.31 -7.97 15.10
N THR A 168 -3.54 -7.39 13.92
CA THR A 168 -4.58 -6.35 13.78
C THR A 168 -6.00 -6.91 13.92
N HIS A 169 -6.33 -8.10 13.44
CA HIS A 169 -7.65 -8.71 13.62
C HIS A 169 -7.92 -9.07 15.11
N ASN A 170 -6.89 -9.53 15.84
CA ASN A 170 -6.97 -9.74 17.29
C ASN A 170 -6.90 -8.43 18.07
N PHE A 171 -6.18 -7.41 17.58
CA PHE A 171 -6.17 -6.07 18.14
C PHE A 171 -7.54 -5.42 17.94
N TYR A 172 -8.19 -5.58 16.78
CA TYR A 172 -9.55 -5.10 16.52
C TYR A 172 -10.60 -5.93 17.26
N LYS A 173 -10.46 -7.26 17.40
CA LYS A 173 -11.31 -8.06 18.30
C LYS A 173 -11.16 -7.61 19.77
N ASN A 174 -9.94 -7.39 20.25
CA ASN A 174 -9.67 -6.91 21.62
C ASN A 174 -10.02 -5.43 21.82
N TRP A 175 -9.93 -4.62 20.76
CA TRP A 175 -10.36 -3.21 20.73
C TRP A 175 -11.88 -3.13 20.70
N ASN A 176 -12.58 -4.02 19.98
CA ASN A 176 -14.05 -4.10 20.00
C ASN A 176 -14.56 -4.56 21.38
N ILE A 177 -13.83 -5.45 22.06
CA ILE A 177 -14.08 -5.82 23.47
C ILE A 177 -13.83 -4.62 24.41
N SER A 178 -12.80 -3.80 24.17
CA SER A 178 -12.53 -2.59 24.97
C SER A 178 -13.49 -1.43 24.66
N CYS A 179 -13.94 -1.28 23.42
CA CYS A 179 -14.93 -0.29 22.98
C CYS A 179 -16.36 -0.64 23.43
N GLN A 180 -16.66 -1.90 23.76
CA GLN A 180 -17.90 -2.20 24.49
C GLN A 180 -17.93 -1.57 25.89
N GLN A 181 -16.79 -1.21 26.48
CA GLN A 181 -16.72 -0.48 27.75
C GLN A 181 -16.70 1.05 27.59
N GLN A 182 -16.43 1.58 26.39
CA GLN A 182 -16.49 3.02 26.11
C GLN A 182 -17.25 3.25 24.80
N LYS A 183 -18.48 3.78 24.93
CA LYS A 183 -19.39 4.23 23.85
C LYS A 183 -18.69 5.15 22.84
N VAL A 184 -17.91 4.59 21.93
CA VAL A 184 -17.40 5.25 20.73
C VAL A 184 -18.01 4.49 19.55
N PRO A 185 -18.67 5.17 18.59
CA PRO A 185 -19.32 4.50 17.48
C PRO A 185 -18.25 3.95 16.53
N SER A 186 -17.91 2.67 16.66
CA SER A 186 -17.15 1.92 15.67
C SER A 186 -18.08 1.63 14.48
N THR A 187 -17.90 2.36 13.40
CA THR A 187 -18.62 2.10 12.14
C THR A 187 -18.14 0.76 11.57
N GLY A 188 -19.02 -0.24 11.54
CA GLY A 188 -18.75 -1.56 10.95
C GLY A 188 -18.23 -1.53 9.51
N SER A 189 -18.33 -0.38 8.83
CA SER A 189 -17.76 -0.14 7.50
C SER A 189 -16.24 -0.32 7.42
N GLU A 190 -15.47 0.03 8.46
CA GLU A 190 -14.00 -0.09 8.40
C GLU A 190 -13.52 -1.54 8.55
N PHE A 191 -14.21 -2.32 9.39
CA PHE A 191 -13.98 -3.76 9.53
C PHE A 191 -14.31 -4.50 8.23
N ILE A 192 -15.50 -4.23 7.65
CA ILE A 192 -15.90 -4.81 6.37
C ILE A 192 -14.91 -4.44 5.26
N ARG A 193 -14.40 -3.19 5.25
CA ARG A 193 -13.42 -2.73 4.25
C ARG A 193 -12.08 -3.43 4.36
N SER A 194 -11.55 -3.60 5.57
CA SER A 194 -10.27 -4.31 5.81
C SER A 194 -10.37 -5.80 5.45
N THR A 195 -11.48 -6.44 5.83
CA THR A 195 -11.79 -7.83 5.49
C THR A 195 -11.95 -8.00 3.98
N ARG A 196 -12.69 -7.10 3.30
CA ARG A 196 -12.83 -7.10 1.83
C ARG A 196 -11.49 -6.92 1.13
N ASN A 197 -10.64 -5.99 1.58
CA ASN A 197 -9.33 -5.72 0.97
C ASN A 197 -8.37 -6.92 1.07
N SER A 198 -8.40 -7.64 2.18
CA SER A 198 -7.59 -8.86 2.38
C SER A 198 -8.04 -9.99 1.43
N PHE A 199 -9.33 -10.07 1.13
CA PHE A 199 -9.88 -11.08 0.22
C PHE A 199 -9.78 -10.67 -1.26
N ILE A 200 -9.71 -9.39 -1.61
CA ILE A 200 -9.50 -8.94 -3.00
C ILE A 200 -8.22 -9.52 -3.60
N VAL A 201 -7.17 -9.74 -2.81
CA VAL A 201 -5.94 -10.37 -3.31
C VAL A 201 -6.16 -11.84 -3.63
N LEU A 202 -6.90 -12.55 -2.77
CA LEU A 202 -7.33 -13.91 -3.04
C LEU A 202 -8.19 -13.96 -4.32
N LEU A 203 -9.12 -13.00 -4.49
CA LEU A 203 -9.92 -12.88 -5.70
C LEU A 203 -9.03 -12.67 -6.92
N ILE A 204 -8.14 -11.68 -6.92
CA ILE A 204 -7.24 -11.41 -8.06
C ILE A 204 -6.36 -12.62 -8.37
N ALA A 205 -5.84 -13.31 -7.35
CA ALA A 205 -5.03 -14.52 -7.54
C ALA A 205 -5.86 -15.67 -8.14
N ILE A 206 -7.08 -15.87 -7.67
CA ILE A 206 -8.01 -16.87 -8.23
C ILE A 206 -8.38 -16.50 -9.68
N GLN A 207 -8.85 -15.27 -9.92
CA GLN A 207 -9.25 -14.75 -11.23
C GLN A 207 -8.16 -14.84 -12.29
N ARG A 208 -6.88 -14.72 -11.89
CA ARG A 208 -5.73 -14.82 -12.79
C ARG A 208 -5.15 -16.24 -12.92
N ASN A 209 -5.81 -17.26 -12.37
CA ASN A 209 -5.31 -18.64 -12.30
C ASN A 209 -3.92 -18.74 -11.61
N LEU A 210 -3.63 -17.82 -10.69
CA LEU A 210 -2.43 -17.80 -9.85
C LEU A 210 -2.70 -18.38 -8.45
N TYR A 211 -3.84 -19.06 -8.27
CA TYR A 211 -4.17 -19.72 -7.03
C TYR A 211 -3.15 -20.82 -6.73
N THR A 212 -2.52 -20.72 -5.56
CA THR A 212 -1.57 -21.72 -5.07
C THR A 212 -2.06 -22.29 -3.75
N PRO A 213 -1.63 -23.51 -3.35
CA PRO A 213 -1.97 -24.08 -2.05
C PRO A 213 -1.65 -23.18 -0.85
N ALA A 214 -0.72 -22.24 -1.00
CA ALA A 214 -0.41 -21.22 0.02
C ALA A 214 -1.58 -20.27 0.32
N LEU A 215 -2.52 -20.09 -0.62
CA LEU A 215 -3.74 -19.29 -0.46
C LEU A 215 -4.91 -20.09 0.10
N ALA A 216 -4.77 -21.40 0.29
CA ALA A 216 -5.84 -22.23 0.84
C ALA A 216 -6.31 -21.78 2.24
N PRO A 217 -5.44 -21.29 3.16
CA PRO A 217 -5.88 -20.74 4.43
C PRO A 217 -6.75 -19.48 4.26
N LEU A 218 -6.39 -18.59 3.32
CA LEU A 218 -7.18 -17.39 2.97
C LEU A 218 -8.57 -17.76 2.50
N LEU A 219 -8.65 -18.72 1.57
CA LEU A 219 -9.90 -19.23 1.06
C LEU A 219 -10.73 -19.87 2.17
N LYS A 220 -10.11 -20.69 3.04
CA LYS A 220 -10.80 -21.31 4.16
C LYS A 220 -11.40 -20.27 5.13
N MET A 221 -10.67 -19.20 5.44
CA MET A 221 -11.20 -18.12 6.29
C MET A 221 -12.36 -17.38 5.62
N LEU A 222 -12.26 -17.08 4.32
CA LEU A 222 -13.38 -16.51 3.57
C LEU A 222 -14.62 -17.42 3.63
N VAL A 223 -14.42 -18.74 3.56
CA VAL A 223 -15.48 -19.74 3.72
C VAL A 223 -15.97 -19.84 5.17
N ASP A 224 -15.14 -19.55 6.17
CA ASP A 224 -15.54 -19.49 7.58
C ASP A 224 -16.35 -18.22 7.88
N GLU A 225 -16.09 -17.10 7.21
CA GLU A 225 -16.88 -15.87 7.30
C GLU A 225 -18.32 -16.02 6.78
N LEU A 226 -18.59 -17.03 5.93
CA LEU A 226 -19.97 -17.38 5.56
C LEU A 226 -20.82 -17.82 6.76
N SER A 227 -20.17 -18.26 7.84
CA SER A 227 -20.82 -18.64 9.10
C SER A 227 -20.81 -17.51 10.14
N SER A 228 -20.40 -16.29 9.77
CA SER A 228 -20.39 -15.13 10.65
C SER A 228 -21.80 -14.71 11.06
N ASP A 229 -21.98 -14.26 12.30
CA ASP A 229 -23.25 -13.72 12.82
C ASP A 229 -23.59 -12.35 12.21
N ASP A 230 -22.59 -11.63 11.69
CA ASP A 230 -22.78 -10.36 10.99
C ASP A 230 -23.20 -10.59 9.53
N VAL A 231 -24.43 -10.19 9.21
CA VAL A 231 -25.03 -10.34 7.88
C VAL A 231 -24.23 -9.59 6.81
N LEU A 232 -23.63 -8.44 7.13
CA LEU A 232 -22.85 -7.67 6.15
C LEU A 232 -21.52 -8.37 5.81
N VAL A 233 -20.90 -8.99 6.81
CA VAL A 233 -19.68 -9.79 6.61
C VAL A 233 -20.00 -11.04 5.79
N ARG A 234 -21.11 -11.71 6.08
CA ARG A 234 -21.59 -12.87 5.34
C ARG A 234 -21.87 -12.55 3.87
N LEU A 235 -22.57 -11.43 3.61
CA LEU A 235 -22.87 -10.96 2.25
C LEU A 235 -21.59 -10.60 1.49
N ALA A 236 -20.65 -9.89 2.12
CA ALA A 236 -19.38 -9.56 1.50
C ALA A 236 -18.54 -10.80 1.16
N ALA A 237 -18.55 -11.81 2.03
CA ALA A 237 -17.88 -13.09 1.77
C ALA A 237 -18.52 -13.86 0.61
N MET A 238 -19.85 -13.87 0.55
CA MET A 238 -20.61 -14.52 -0.53
C MET A 238 -20.40 -13.83 -1.88
N ASP A 239 -20.40 -12.50 -1.91
CA ASP A 239 -20.14 -11.69 -3.10
C ASP A 239 -18.73 -11.95 -3.65
N ALA A 240 -17.72 -11.91 -2.78
CA ALA A 240 -16.35 -12.25 -3.12
C ALA A 240 -16.22 -13.66 -3.72
N LEU A 241 -16.77 -14.69 -3.06
CA LEU A 241 -16.72 -16.07 -3.57
C LEU A 241 -17.45 -16.23 -4.91
N SER A 242 -18.52 -15.48 -5.13
CA SER A 242 -19.27 -15.47 -6.39
C SER A 242 -18.44 -14.84 -7.51
N ASP A 243 -17.82 -13.69 -7.27
CA ASP A 243 -16.93 -13.01 -8.22
C ASP A 243 -15.73 -13.89 -8.61
N ALA A 244 -15.15 -14.61 -7.65
CA ALA A 244 -14.10 -15.59 -7.92
C ALA A 244 -14.62 -16.73 -8.80
N ALA A 245 -15.76 -17.33 -8.47
CA ALA A 245 -16.31 -18.45 -9.22
C ALA A 245 -16.73 -18.07 -10.65
N ILE A 246 -17.20 -16.84 -10.88
CA ILE A 246 -17.62 -16.36 -12.20
C ILE A 246 -16.41 -16.14 -13.13
N ALA A 247 -15.25 -15.77 -12.57
CA ALA A 247 -14.13 -15.31 -13.38
C ALA A 247 -13.48 -16.37 -14.28
N SER A 248 -13.41 -17.64 -13.84
CA SER A 248 -12.94 -18.73 -14.69
C SER A 248 -13.45 -20.10 -14.22
N PRO A 249 -13.54 -21.11 -15.12
CA PRO A 249 -13.90 -22.48 -14.72
C PRO A 249 -12.95 -23.10 -13.69
N ASP A 250 -11.65 -22.78 -13.78
CA ASP A 250 -10.63 -23.24 -12.82
C ASP A 250 -10.86 -22.59 -11.45
N SER A 251 -11.20 -21.30 -11.43
CA SER A 251 -11.57 -20.57 -10.21
C SER A 251 -12.82 -21.15 -9.56
N ALA A 252 -13.85 -21.46 -10.37
CA ALA A 252 -15.06 -22.11 -9.91
C ALA A 252 -14.76 -23.48 -9.28
N ALA A 253 -13.83 -24.26 -9.84
CA ALA A 253 -13.40 -25.52 -9.27
C ALA A 253 -12.74 -25.34 -7.90
N VAL A 254 -11.89 -24.33 -7.73
CA VAL A 254 -11.25 -23.99 -6.44
C VAL A 254 -12.29 -23.60 -5.39
N VAL A 255 -13.26 -22.75 -5.75
CA VAL A 255 -14.36 -22.35 -4.85
C VAL A 255 -15.29 -23.53 -4.51
N ASN A 256 -15.54 -24.42 -5.45
CA ASN A 256 -16.37 -25.60 -5.20
C ASN A 256 -15.66 -26.61 -4.27
N GLN A 257 -14.35 -26.79 -4.44
CA GLN A 257 -13.53 -27.68 -3.61
C GLN A 257 -13.33 -27.15 -2.18
N SER A 258 -13.48 -25.85 -1.94
CA SER A 258 -13.30 -25.25 -0.61
C SER A 258 -14.45 -25.50 0.36
N GLY A 259 -15.58 -26.03 -0.12
CA GLY A 259 -16.77 -26.25 0.71
C GLY A 259 -17.70 -25.04 0.81
N ALA A 260 -17.42 -23.95 0.08
CA ALA A 260 -18.24 -22.73 0.09
C ALA A 260 -19.72 -22.98 -0.27
N PRO A 261 -20.05 -23.67 -1.39
CA PRO A 261 -21.44 -23.89 -1.78
C PRO A 261 -22.26 -24.66 -0.73
N GLN A 262 -21.61 -25.56 0.02
CA GLN A 262 -22.24 -26.39 1.03
C GLN A 262 -22.62 -25.57 2.27
N LYS A 263 -21.82 -24.56 2.65
CA LYS A 263 -22.14 -23.68 3.77
C LYS A 263 -23.28 -22.72 3.47
N VAL A 264 -23.32 -22.16 2.26
CA VAL A 264 -24.41 -21.26 1.83
C VAL A 264 -25.76 -21.97 1.85
N ARG A 265 -25.81 -23.27 1.52
CA ARG A 265 -27.04 -24.08 1.55
C ARG A 265 -27.62 -24.34 2.94
N ILE A 266 -26.84 -24.17 4.01
CA ILE A 266 -27.28 -24.50 5.38
C ILE A 266 -27.91 -23.28 6.07
N THR A 267 -27.76 -22.07 5.50
CA THR A 267 -28.14 -20.80 6.16
C THR A 267 -29.35 -20.09 5.53
N ILE A 268 -30.03 -20.73 4.56
CA ILE A 268 -31.31 -20.29 3.98
C ILE A 268 -32.42 -21.18 4.55
#